data_AF-A0A6N6JQA1-F1
#
_entry.id   AF-A0A6N6JQA1-F1
#
_cell.length_a   1.000
_cell.length_b   1.000
_cell.length_c   1.000
_cell.angle_alpha   90.00
_cell.angle_beta   90.00
_cell.angle_gamma   90.00
#
_symmetry.space_group_name_H-M   'P 1'
#
loop_
_entity.id
_entity.type
_entity.pdbx_description
1 polymer ?
#
loop_
_entity_poly.entity_id
_entity_poly.type
_entity_poly.pdbx_seq_one_letter_code
_entity_poly.pdbx_strand_id
1 'polypeptide(L)'
;MLSDVREGPEVLVACDIGGDHREAEYRAFGYLVAEIGSSEGWMEQRLALRHAKLPDGRRMSYKSLRDGMRKGALPWFLQAASALQGNLVIFLVSRDIPTLFSDPGDMKLLPELVVAERGWNQSAFARLLTVGTFGALLVAGLVDKGQDILWLTDQDEIAPNPLKHNHAGHVICHCIERYGPDHRGQLTFISTEGAFDHCFREDLTAIPDLAAGAFVEAFSVPKRREVPIRARAADRSLSEKARVVLRWLSSTGPTLRSIVAVLRPNGSLVDVSILTP
;
A
#
# COMPACT_ATOMS: atom_id res chain seq x y z
N MET A 1 -14.10 12.29 -2.14
CA MET A 1 -13.14 13.28 -2.68
C MET A 1 -11.78 12.91 -2.14
N LEU A 2 -10.78 12.76 -3.01
CA LEU A 2 -9.39 12.46 -2.62
C LEU A 2 -8.71 13.73 -2.10
N SER A 3 -7.65 13.56 -1.31
CA SER A 3 -6.77 14.65 -0.89
C SER A 3 -5.86 15.06 -2.04
N ASP A 4 -5.63 16.36 -2.17
CA ASP A 4 -4.62 16.88 -3.09
C ASP A 4 -3.22 16.65 -2.50
N VAL A 5 -2.30 16.16 -3.33
CA VAL A 5 -0.90 15.89 -2.97
C VAL A 5 0.08 16.62 -3.90
N ARG A 6 -0.43 17.59 -4.68
CA ARG A 6 0.31 18.25 -5.78
C ARG A 6 0.95 19.58 -5.39
N GLU A 7 0.79 20.02 -4.15
CA GLU A 7 1.31 21.32 -3.69
C GLU A 7 2.83 21.27 -3.43
N GLY A 8 3.33 20.12 -2.96
CA GLY A 8 4.75 19.92 -2.67
C GLY A 8 5.59 19.49 -3.88
N PRO A 9 6.92 19.62 -3.85
CA PRO A 9 7.81 19.16 -4.93
C PRO A 9 8.01 17.64 -4.94
N GLU A 10 7.70 16.93 -3.86
CA GLU A 10 7.91 15.49 -3.70
C GLU A 10 6.65 14.80 -3.16
N VAL A 11 6.33 13.64 -3.74
CA VAL A 11 5.29 12.73 -3.27
C VAL A 11 5.90 11.41 -2.83
N LEU A 12 5.45 10.93 -1.67
CA LEU A 12 5.73 9.60 -1.18
C LEU A 12 4.70 8.60 -1.70
N VAL A 13 5.17 7.46 -2.19
CA VAL A 13 4.36 6.28 -2.45
C VAL A 13 4.87 5.12 -1.60
N ALA A 14 4.19 4.80 -0.49
CA ALA A 14 4.50 3.62 0.30
C ALA A 14 3.52 2.48 -0.04
N CYS A 15 4.02 1.27 -0.27
CA CYS A 15 3.18 0.12 -0.57
C CYS A 15 3.46 -1.10 0.31
N ASP A 16 2.41 -1.88 0.57
CA ASP A 16 2.51 -3.20 1.18
C ASP A 16 1.43 -4.15 0.66
N ILE A 17 1.64 -5.46 0.83
CA ILE A 17 0.79 -6.52 0.28
C ILE A 17 0.29 -7.44 1.40
N GLY A 18 -1.03 -7.56 1.49
CA GLY A 18 -1.73 -8.45 2.41
C GLY A 18 -2.31 -9.69 1.73
N GLY A 19 -2.53 -10.73 2.53
CA GLY A 19 -3.34 -11.88 2.10
C GLY A 19 -2.56 -12.96 1.37
N ASP A 20 -1.32 -13.22 1.78
CA ASP A 20 -0.48 -14.28 1.21
C ASP A 20 -0.73 -15.68 1.79
N HIS A 21 -1.46 -15.80 2.90
CA HIS A 21 -1.82 -17.09 3.49
C HIS A 21 -2.82 -17.86 2.61
N ARG A 22 -2.82 -19.20 2.69
CA ARG A 22 -3.60 -20.08 1.80
C ARG A 22 -5.10 -19.85 1.87
N GLU A 23 -5.62 -19.48 3.04
CA GLU A 23 -7.05 -19.31 3.31
C GLU A 23 -7.59 -17.94 2.87
N ALA A 24 -6.74 -17.01 2.42
CA ALA A 24 -7.19 -15.69 1.99
C ALA A 24 -7.94 -15.76 0.65
N GLU A 25 -9.20 -15.31 0.60
CA GLU A 25 -9.97 -15.20 -0.65
C GLU A 25 -9.48 -14.04 -1.55
N TYR A 26 -8.88 -13.02 -0.94
CA TYR A 26 -8.40 -11.82 -1.62
C TYR A 26 -6.93 -11.57 -1.27
N ARG A 27 -6.19 -11.00 -2.23
CA ARG A 27 -4.93 -10.30 -1.98
C ARG A 27 -5.21 -8.80 -1.90
N ALA A 28 -4.63 -8.13 -0.93
CA ALA A 28 -4.74 -6.70 -0.74
C ALA A 28 -3.44 -6.03 -1.17
N PHE A 29 -3.50 -5.04 -2.04
CA PHE A 29 -2.38 -4.16 -2.37
C PHE A 29 -2.68 -2.80 -1.79
N GLY A 30 -1.98 -2.44 -0.71
CA GLY A 30 -2.14 -1.17 -0.04
C GLY A 30 -1.13 -0.15 -0.55
N TYR A 31 -1.59 1.07 -0.80
CA TYR A 31 -0.77 2.21 -1.21
C TYR A 31 -1.10 3.42 -0.36
N LEU A 32 -0.08 4.09 0.16
CA LEU A 32 -0.17 5.43 0.70
C LEU A 32 0.51 6.37 -0.27
N VAL A 33 -0.26 7.27 -0.88
CA VAL A 33 0.23 8.38 -1.72
C VAL A 33 0.10 9.66 -0.92
N ALA A 34 1.20 10.24 -0.46
CA ALA A 34 1.18 11.34 0.50
C ALA A 34 2.21 12.41 0.17
N GLU A 35 1.88 13.65 0.51
CA GLU A 35 2.81 14.78 0.45
C GLU A 35 3.61 14.84 1.74
N ILE A 36 4.94 14.78 1.66
CA ILE A 36 5.80 14.80 2.85
C ILE A 36 6.19 16.22 3.25
N GLY A 37 6.30 17.14 2.28
CA GLY A 37 6.71 18.52 2.50
C GLY A 37 5.82 19.30 3.48
N SER A 38 4.53 18.97 3.55
CA SER A 38 3.55 19.59 4.45
C SER A 38 3.13 18.69 5.64
N SER A 39 3.87 17.62 5.91
CA SER A 39 3.53 16.61 6.94
C SER A 39 4.14 16.88 8.32
N GLU A 40 4.42 18.14 8.69
CA GLU A 40 4.99 18.52 9.99
C GLU A 40 4.17 17.99 11.18
N GLY A 41 2.85 18.17 11.13
CA GLY A 41 1.94 17.71 12.20
C GLY A 41 1.92 16.19 12.36
N TRP A 42 2.14 15.43 11.28
CA TRP A 42 2.32 13.98 11.38
C TRP A 42 3.68 13.64 12.00
N MET A 43 4.76 14.32 11.61
CA MET A 43 6.10 14.07 12.15
C MET A 43 6.14 14.29 13.67
N GLU A 44 5.56 15.37 14.18
CA GLU A 44 5.49 15.64 15.61
C GLU A 44 4.70 14.56 16.37
N GLN A 45 3.51 14.20 15.87
CA GLN A 45 2.67 13.15 16.49
C GLN A 45 3.34 11.78 16.45
N ARG A 46 4.03 11.46 15.35
CA ARG A 46 4.80 10.23 15.19
C ARG A 46 5.93 10.17 16.22
N LEU A 47 6.73 11.22 16.37
CA LEU A 47 7.84 11.25 17.33
C LEU A 47 7.33 11.14 18.78
N ALA A 48 6.27 11.88 19.11
CA ALA A 48 5.63 11.81 20.42
C ALA A 48 5.11 10.40 20.74
N LEU A 49 4.47 9.75 19.76
CA LEU A 49 4.03 8.36 19.86
C LEU A 49 5.20 7.41 20.11
N ARG A 50 6.27 7.53 19.30
CA ARG A 50 7.44 6.66 19.40
C ARG A 50 8.08 6.77 20.79
N HIS A 51 8.24 7.98 21.30
CA HIS A 51 8.76 8.21 22.66
C HIS A 51 7.85 7.66 23.76
N ALA A 52 6.53 7.85 23.64
CA ALA A 52 5.60 7.53 24.72
C ALA A 52 5.12 6.06 24.73
N LYS A 53 5.05 5.41 23.57
CA LYS A 53 4.39 4.09 23.41
C LYS A 53 5.25 3.02 22.75
N LEU A 54 6.30 3.39 22.01
CA LEU A 54 7.19 2.45 21.32
C LEU A 54 8.68 2.81 21.56
N PRO A 55 9.12 2.98 22.83
CA PRO A 55 10.45 3.52 23.14
C PRO A 55 11.61 2.59 22.76
N ASP A 56 11.32 1.31 22.49
CA ASP A 56 12.30 0.30 22.09
C ASP A 56 12.48 0.21 20.56
N GLY A 57 11.87 1.12 19.80
CA GLY A 57 12.01 1.16 18.34
C GLY A 57 11.28 0.03 17.61
N ARG A 58 10.37 -0.69 18.28
CA ARG A 58 9.66 -1.81 17.65
C ARG A 58 8.82 -1.35 16.44
N ARG A 59 8.87 -2.10 15.34
CA ARG A 59 8.09 -1.82 14.12
C ARG A 59 6.60 -2.08 14.32
N MET A 60 5.73 -1.26 13.74
CA MET A 60 4.30 -1.56 13.63
C MET A 60 4.04 -2.45 12.42
N SER A 61 3.28 -3.54 12.57
CA SER A 61 2.76 -4.32 11.45
C SER A 61 1.51 -5.10 11.84
N TYR A 62 0.62 -5.40 10.89
CA TYR A 62 -0.64 -6.08 11.15
C TYR A 62 -0.47 -7.46 11.78
N LYS A 63 0.56 -8.20 11.34
CA LYS A 63 0.91 -9.53 11.85
C LYS A 63 1.41 -9.46 13.31
N SER A 64 2.12 -8.39 13.68
CA SER A 64 2.73 -8.22 15.00
C SER A 64 1.81 -7.61 16.06
N LEU A 65 0.57 -7.19 15.71
CA LEU A 65 -0.43 -6.65 16.65
C LEU A 65 -0.94 -7.61 17.74
N ARG A 66 -0.39 -8.83 17.83
CA ARG A 66 -0.59 -9.71 18.99
C ARG A 66 0.24 -9.26 20.21
N ASP A 67 1.31 -8.51 19.97
CA ASP A 67 2.13 -7.90 21.01
C ASP A 67 1.37 -6.79 21.76
N GLY A 68 1.40 -6.85 23.09
CA GLY A 68 0.61 -5.97 23.95
C GLY A 68 0.95 -4.49 23.79
N MET A 69 2.24 -4.15 23.60
CA MET A 69 2.66 -2.77 23.43
C MET A 69 2.19 -2.21 22.07
N ARG A 70 2.40 -2.95 20.97
CA ARG A 70 1.89 -2.56 19.65
C ARG A 70 0.37 -2.44 19.64
N LYS A 71 -0.33 -3.39 20.28
CA LYS A 71 -1.79 -3.33 20.43
C LYS A 71 -2.24 -2.08 21.19
N GLY A 72 -1.54 -1.71 22.26
CA GLY A 72 -1.81 -0.49 23.04
C GLY A 72 -1.44 0.80 22.31
N ALA A 73 -0.42 0.77 21.44
CA ALA A 73 0.01 1.90 20.63
C ALA A 73 -0.87 2.12 19.39
N LEU A 74 -1.55 1.08 18.89
CA LEU A 74 -2.31 1.11 17.64
C LEU A 74 -3.28 2.31 17.52
N PRO A 75 -4.15 2.63 18.49
CA PRO A 75 -5.07 3.77 18.33
C PRO A 75 -4.34 5.10 18.11
N TRP A 76 -3.22 5.29 18.81
CA TRP A 76 -2.39 6.50 18.71
C TRP A 76 -1.62 6.54 17.39
N PHE A 77 -1.15 5.39 16.91
CA PHE A 77 -0.54 5.25 15.60
C PHE A 77 -1.49 5.63 14.47
N LEU A 78 -2.73 5.11 14.50
CA LEU A 78 -3.74 5.42 13.51
C LEU A 78 -4.19 6.89 13.58
N GLN A 79 -4.26 7.46 14.78
CA GLN A 79 -4.51 8.89 14.95
C GLN A 79 -3.41 9.74 14.31
N ALA A 80 -2.13 9.43 14.59
CA ALA A 80 -1.00 10.11 13.96
C ALA A 80 -1.06 9.99 12.44
N ALA A 81 -1.27 8.77 11.90
CA ALA A 81 -1.41 8.54 10.46
C ALA A 81 -2.52 9.40 9.83
N SER A 82 -3.60 9.69 10.56
CA SER A 82 -4.69 10.54 10.07
C SER A 82 -4.25 11.98 9.78
N ALA A 83 -3.14 12.44 10.35
CA ALA A 83 -2.60 13.79 10.13
C ALA A 83 -1.81 13.92 8.81
N LEU A 84 -1.54 12.81 8.10
CA LEU A 84 -0.88 12.85 6.80
C LEU A 84 -1.80 13.48 5.74
N GLN A 85 -1.24 14.39 4.94
CA GLN A 85 -1.89 14.87 3.73
C GLN A 85 -1.70 13.81 2.63
N GLY A 86 -2.75 13.03 2.35
CA GLY A 86 -2.60 11.96 1.38
C GLY A 86 -3.80 11.05 1.17
N ASN A 87 -3.57 10.01 0.40
CA ASN A 87 -4.55 9.05 -0.06
C ASN A 87 -4.06 7.63 0.24
N LEU A 88 -4.80 6.91 1.08
CA LEU A 88 -4.63 5.49 1.33
C LEU A 88 -5.55 4.69 0.41
N VAL A 89 -4.99 4.02 -0.59
CA VAL A 89 -5.73 3.26 -1.58
C VAL A 89 -5.46 1.77 -1.42
N ILE A 90 -6.51 0.97 -1.29
CA ILE A 90 -6.42 -0.49 -1.17
C ILE A 90 -7.06 -1.13 -2.40
N PHE A 91 -6.31 -1.92 -3.15
CA PHE A 91 -6.84 -2.80 -4.18
C PHE A 91 -7.02 -4.22 -3.61
N LEU A 92 -8.25 -4.69 -3.52
CA LEU A 92 -8.59 -6.05 -3.13
C LEU A 92 -8.84 -6.89 -4.37
N VAL A 93 -7.89 -7.77 -4.69
CA VAL A 93 -7.94 -8.64 -5.87
C VAL A 93 -8.35 -10.04 -5.45
N SER A 94 -9.50 -10.51 -5.95
CA SER A 94 -9.92 -11.90 -5.73
C SER A 94 -8.87 -12.87 -6.26
N ARG A 95 -8.57 -13.93 -5.50
CA ARG A 95 -7.66 -15.00 -5.93
C ARG A 95 -8.21 -15.85 -7.08
N ASP A 96 -9.50 -15.74 -7.37
CA ASP A 96 -10.13 -16.38 -8.51
C ASP A 96 -9.78 -15.68 -9.84
N ILE A 97 -9.14 -14.50 -9.78
CA ILE A 97 -8.56 -13.84 -10.94
C ILE A 97 -7.15 -14.44 -11.16
N PRO A 98 -6.95 -15.29 -12.18
CA PRO A 98 -5.68 -16.01 -12.37
C PRO A 98 -4.54 -15.07 -12.75
N THR A 99 -4.83 -14.04 -13.55
CA THR A 99 -3.89 -13.01 -13.96
C THR A 99 -4.63 -11.72 -14.27
N LEU A 100 -4.02 -10.59 -13.95
CA LEU A 100 -4.46 -9.26 -14.42
C LEU A 100 -3.86 -8.89 -15.79
N PHE A 101 -2.95 -9.73 -16.29
CA PHE A 101 -2.20 -9.51 -17.51
C PHE A 101 -2.44 -10.66 -18.48
N SER A 102 -2.86 -10.33 -19.71
CA SER A 102 -3.15 -11.30 -20.77
C SER A 102 -1.91 -12.11 -21.18
N ASP A 103 -0.75 -11.47 -21.12
CA ASP A 103 0.55 -12.08 -21.33
C ASP A 103 1.63 -11.31 -20.53
N PRO A 104 1.91 -11.70 -19.28
CA PRO A 104 2.95 -11.05 -18.49
C PRO A 104 4.37 -11.27 -19.09
N GLY A 105 4.50 -12.11 -20.11
CA GLY A 105 5.73 -12.43 -20.83
C GLY A 105 5.73 -12.06 -22.31
N ASP A 106 4.77 -11.26 -22.83
CA ASP A 106 4.87 -10.73 -24.20
C ASP A 106 5.93 -9.61 -24.22
N MET A 107 7.17 -10.07 -24.32
CA MET A 107 8.44 -9.35 -24.23
C MET A 107 8.66 -8.36 -25.39
N LYS A 108 7.79 -7.37 -25.54
CA LYS A 108 8.18 -6.05 -26.10
C LYS A 108 8.61 -5.08 -25.01
N LEU A 109 8.86 -5.61 -23.82
CA LEU A 109 9.38 -4.90 -22.67
C LEU A 109 10.90 -4.73 -22.85
N LEU A 110 11.42 -3.57 -22.43
CA LEU A 110 12.82 -3.16 -22.55
C LEU A 110 13.81 -4.30 -22.19
N PRO A 111 15.03 -4.35 -22.77
CA PRO A 111 16.02 -5.40 -22.47
C PRO A 111 16.25 -5.63 -20.97
N GLU A 112 16.14 -4.59 -20.14
CA GLU A 112 16.27 -4.62 -18.69
C GLU A 112 15.13 -5.42 -18.02
N LEU A 113 13.91 -5.36 -18.56
CA LEU A 113 12.77 -6.14 -18.08
C LEU A 113 12.88 -7.60 -18.47
N VAL A 114 13.43 -7.90 -19.64
CA VAL A 114 13.74 -9.27 -20.08
C VAL A 114 14.82 -9.90 -19.20
N VAL A 115 15.85 -9.13 -18.83
CA VAL A 115 16.88 -9.57 -17.88
C VAL A 115 16.30 -9.75 -16.48
N ALA A 116 15.44 -8.82 -16.03
CA ALA A 116 14.73 -8.96 -14.78
C ALA A 116 13.86 -10.23 -14.76
N GLU A 117 13.01 -10.47 -15.76
CA GLU A 117 12.13 -11.65 -15.83
C GLU A 117 12.92 -12.96 -15.66
N ARG A 118 14.05 -13.13 -16.36
CA ARG A 118 14.90 -14.34 -16.26
C ARG A 118 15.42 -14.62 -14.86
N GLY A 119 15.58 -13.59 -14.03
CA GLY A 119 16.03 -13.71 -12.64
C GLY A 119 14.91 -13.90 -11.61
N TRP A 120 13.66 -13.90 -12.05
CA TRP A 120 12.47 -13.99 -11.20
C TRP A 120 11.66 -15.24 -11.52
N ASN A 121 11.00 -15.80 -10.50
CA ASN A 121 9.95 -16.78 -10.78
C ASN A 121 8.70 -16.03 -11.26
N GLN A 122 7.91 -16.68 -12.12
CA GLN A 122 6.75 -16.07 -12.79
C GLN A 122 5.75 -15.45 -11.79
N SER A 123 5.48 -16.13 -10.66
CA SER A 123 4.54 -15.64 -9.66
C SER A 123 5.03 -14.37 -8.96
N ALA A 124 6.32 -14.28 -8.65
CA ALA A 124 6.91 -13.12 -7.99
C ALA A 124 7.02 -11.93 -8.96
N PHE A 125 7.36 -12.20 -10.23
CA PHE A 125 7.38 -11.15 -11.26
C PHE A 125 5.99 -10.61 -11.56
N ALA A 126 4.98 -11.47 -11.72
CA ALA A 126 3.59 -11.03 -11.91
C ALA A 126 3.07 -10.18 -10.73
N ARG A 127 3.51 -10.50 -9.51
CA ARG A 127 3.20 -9.69 -8.32
C ARG A 127 3.87 -8.32 -8.39
N LEU A 128 5.17 -8.26 -8.68
CA LEU A 128 5.89 -7.00 -8.89
C LEU A 128 5.25 -6.15 -9.99
N LEU A 129 4.87 -6.75 -11.12
CA LEU A 129 4.19 -6.07 -12.21
C LEU A 129 2.81 -5.54 -11.78
N THR A 130 2.07 -6.30 -10.96
CA THR A 130 0.82 -5.83 -10.35
C THR A 130 1.07 -4.61 -9.45
N VAL A 131 2.12 -4.67 -8.61
CA VAL A 131 2.50 -3.56 -7.72
C VAL A 131 2.84 -2.30 -8.51
N GLY A 132 3.70 -2.45 -9.51
CA GLY A 132 4.10 -1.36 -10.40
C GLY A 132 2.93 -0.80 -11.18
N THR A 133 2.03 -1.65 -11.69
CA THR A 133 0.85 -1.23 -12.45
C THR A 133 -0.11 -0.42 -11.60
N PHE A 134 -0.53 -0.93 -10.44
CA PHE A 134 -1.46 -0.20 -9.57
C PHE A 134 -0.86 1.11 -9.05
N GLY A 135 0.40 1.10 -8.61
CA GLY A 135 1.00 2.34 -8.16
C GLY A 135 1.26 3.33 -9.30
N ALA A 136 1.57 2.87 -10.52
CA ALA A 136 1.67 3.73 -11.69
C ALA A 136 0.32 4.37 -12.09
N LEU A 137 -0.80 3.63 -11.96
CA LEU A 137 -2.14 4.20 -12.13
C LEU A 137 -2.42 5.30 -11.11
N LEU A 138 -2.00 5.10 -9.85
CA LEU A 138 -2.14 6.12 -8.80
C LEU A 138 -1.26 7.34 -9.07
N VAL A 139 0.00 7.14 -9.46
CA VAL A 139 0.92 8.22 -9.82
C VAL A 139 0.34 9.02 -10.99
N ALA A 140 -0.08 8.37 -12.07
CA ALA A 140 -0.65 9.03 -13.24
C ALA A 140 -1.93 9.84 -12.92
N GLY A 141 -2.70 9.41 -11.92
CA GLY A 141 -3.94 10.07 -11.52
C GLY A 141 -3.80 11.15 -10.42
N LEU A 142 -2.78 11.06 -9.56
CA LEU A 142 -2.68 11.86 -8.33
C LEU A 142 -1.45 12.76 -8.26
N VAL A 143 -0.39 12.44 -9.01
CA VAL A 143 0.90 13.13 -8.93
C VAL A 143 1.03 14.06 -10.14
N ASP A 144 1.49 15.28 -9.90
CA ASP A 144 1.76 16.24 -10.96
C ASP A 144 3.04 15.87 -11.74
N LYS A 145 3.12 16.35 -12.98
CA LYS A 145 4.17 15.96 -13.93
C LYS A 145 5.57 16.32 -13.45
N GLY A 146 5.72 17.38 -12.65
CA GLY A 146 7.01 17.86 -12.17
C GLY A 146 7.43 17.36 -10.79
N GLN A 147 6.60 16.61 -10.08
CA GLN A 147 6.91 16.18 -8.71
C GLN A 147 7.86 14.98 -8.71
N ASP A 148 8.85 14.98 -7.82
CA ASP A 148 9.67 13.81 -7.55
C ASP A 148 8.88 12.76 -6.78
N ILE A 149 9.19 11.48 -6.99
CA ILE A 149 8.51 10.34 -6.35
C ILE A 149 9.50 9.60 -5.47
N LEU A 150 9.21 9.55 -4.17
CA LEU A 150 9.87 8.64 -3.23
C LEU A 150 9.02 7.39 -3.03
N TRP A 151 9.41 6.28 -3.66
CA TRP A 151 8.72 5.01 -3.53
C TRP A 151 9.32 4.14 -2.42
N LEU A 152 8.50 3.79 -1.44
CA LEU A 152 8.83 2.88 -0.34
C LEU A 152 8.11 1.54 -0.48
N THR A 153 8.86 0.45 -0.30
CA THR A 153 8.29 -0.89 -0.12
C THR A 153 8.90 -1.56 1.10
N ASP A 154 8.15 -2.47 1.74
CA ASP A 154 8.78 -3.39 2.68
C ASP A 154 9.66 -4.40 1.93
N GLN A 155 10.68 -4.92 2.62
CA GLN A 155 11.82 -5.59 1.99
C GLN A 155 11.58 -7.03 1.55
N ASP A 156 10.55 -7.70 2.04
CA ASP A 156 10.51 -9.16 1.95
C ASP A 156 9.77 -9.71 0.71
N GLU A 157 8.98 -8.90 0.01
CA GLU A 157 8.10 -9.42 -1.04
C GLU A 157 8.59 -9.17 -2.47
N ILE A 158 9.01 -7.94 -2.78
CA ILE A 158 9.43 -7.54 -4.14
C ILE A 158 10.86 -6.99 -4.20
N ALA A 159 11.58 -6.94 -3.07
CA ALA A 159 12.95 -6.46 -3.01
C ALA A 159 13.82 -7.26 -2.01
N PRO A 160 13.84 -8.60 -2.06
CA PRO A 160 14.45 -9.44 -1.01
C PRO A 160 15.99 -9.41 -1.00
N ASN A 161 16.61 -8.80 -2.00
CA ASN A 161 18.06 -8.60 -2.06
C ASN A 161 18.39 -7.38 -2.94
N PRO A 162 19.61 -6.81 -2.86
CA PRO A 162 19.97 -5.60 -3.59
C PRO A 162 19.80 -5.70 -5.12
N LEU A 163 20.03 -6.87 -5.71
CA LEU A 163 19.82 -7.07 -7.15
C LEU A 163 18.34 -6.98 -7.52
N LYS A 164 17.48 -7.66 -6.77
CA LYS A 164 16.03 -7.63 -6.96
C LYS A 164 15.42 -6.28 -6.61
N HIS A 165 16.00 -5.56 -5.66
CA HIS A 165 15.64 -4.17 -5.34
C HIS A 165 15.82 -3.27 -6.58
N ASN A 166 16.97 -3.37 -7.26
CA ASN A 166 17.23 -2.59 -8.47
C ASN A 166 16.25 -2.98 -9.60
N HIS A 167 16.05 -4.28 -9.83
CA HIS A 167 15.07 -4.75 -10.83
C HIS A 167 13.65 -4.24 -10.54
N ALA A 168 13.22 -4.24 -9.27
CA ALA A 168 11.91 -3.72 -8.88
C ALA A 168 11.77 -2.23 -9.18
N GLY A 169 12.80 -1.42 -8.87
CA GLY A 169 12.84 -0.01 -9.23
C GLY A 169 12.67 0.23 -10.73
N HIS A 170 13.37 -0.54 -11.58
CA HIS A 170 13.22 -0.43 -13.04
C HIS A 170 11.83 -0.83 -13.53
N VAL A 171 11.24 -1.91 -12.98
CA VAL A 171 9.88 -2.34 -13.35
C VAL A 171 8.85 -1.27 -12.97
N ILE A 172 8.97 -0.68 -11.79
CA ILE A 172 8.07 0.38 -11.32
C ILE A 172 8.24 1.65 -12.16
N CYS A 173 9.48 2.06 -12.44
CA CYS A 173 9.78 3.19 -13.32
C CYS A 173 9.11 3.00 -14.69
N HIS A 174 9.28 1.82 -15.29
CA HIS A 174 8.66 1.50 -16.57
C HIS A 174 7.13 1.56 -16.53
N CYS A 175 6.51 1.05 -15.45
CA CYS A 175 5.06 1.16 -15.28
C CYS A 175 4.65 2.64 -15.23
N ILE A 176 5.34 3.46 -14.45
CA ILE A 176 5.04 4.90 -14.34
C ILE A 176 5.16 5.59 -15.70
N GLU A 177 6.24 5.35 -16.46
CA GLU A 177 6.42 5.90 -17.81
C GLU A 177 5.29 5.47 -18.76
N ARG A 178 4.78 4.25 -18.60
CA ARG A 178 3.72 3.72 -19.47
C ARG A 178 2.35 4.33 -19.18
N TYR A 179 2.00 4.50 -17.91
CA TYR A 179 0.68 5.02 -17.49
C TYR A 179 0.67 6.55 -17.34
N GLY A 180 1.83 7.16 -17.08
CA GLY A 180 2.04 8.60 -16.94
C GLY A 180 3.18 9.11 -17.83
N PRO A 181 3.05 9.05 -19.17
CA PRO A 181 4.12 9.39 -20.11
C PRO A 181 4.58 10.85 -20.05
N ASP A 182 3.82 11.71 -19.38
CA ASP A 182 4.13 13.12 -19.18
C ASP A 182 4.87 13.40 -17.86
N HIS A 183 5.04 12.40 -17.00
CA HIS A 183 5.80 12.56 -15.76
C HIS A 183 7.28 12.83 -16.07
N ARG A 184 7.89 13.79 -15.36
CA ARG A 184 9.26 14.29 -15.57
C ARG A 184 10.07 14.35 -14.27
N GLY A 185 9.45 14.10 -13.12
CA GLY A 185 10.14 14.02 -11.84
C GLY A 185 11.05 12.79 -11.73
N GLN A 186 11.92 12.81 -10.74
CA GLN A 186 12.81 11.70 -10.43
C GLN A 186 12.07 10.64 -9.61
N LEU A 187 12.27 9.37 -9.97
CA LEU A 187 11.84 8.25 -9.13
C LEU A 187 13.01 7.78 -8.26
N THR A 188 12.83 7.86 -6.95
CA THR A 188 13.73 7.25 -5.96
C THR A 188 13.04 6.04 -5.34
N PHE A 189 13.60 4.85 -5.58
CA PHE A 189 13.05 3.59 -5.06
C PHE A 189 13.88 3.07 -3.88
N ILE A 190 13.28 2.97 -2.69
CA ILE A 190 13.95 2.51 -1.48
C ILE A 190 13.13 1.47 -0.70
N SER A 191 13.84 0.64 0.08
CA SER A 191 13.25 -0.32 1.00
C SER A 191 13.31 0.19 2.44
N THR A 192 12.72 -0.55 3.37
CA THR A 192 12.81 -0.30 4.82
C THR A 192 14.23 -0.49 5.40
N GLU A 193 15.20 -1.06 4.67
CA GLU A 193 16.61 -1.25 5.11
C GLU A 193 17.64 -0.21 4.63
N GLY A 194 17.28 0.71 3.72
CA GLY A 194 18.10 1.89 3.36
C GLY A 194 18.66 2.72 4.55
N ALA A 195 19.52 3.71 4.24
CA ALA A 195 20.43 4.33 5.22
C ALA A 195 19.85 5.47 6.10
N PHE A 196 18.62 5.93 5.89
CA PHE A 196 18.02 7.10 6.60
C PHE A 196 16.82 6.69 7.47
N ASP A 197 16.42 7.48 8.49
CA ASP A 197 15.46 7.16 9.58
C ASP A 197 14.62 5.89 9.32
N HIS A 198 15.06 4.81 9.96
CA HIS A 198 14.48 3.49 9.81
C HIS A 198 13.05 3.42 10.36
N CYS A 199 12.77 4.11 11.46
CA CYS A 199 11.42 4.15 12.01
C CYS A 199 10.47 4.95 11.10
N PHE A 200 10.96 5.94 10.34
CA PHE A 200 10.12 6.78 9.47
C PHE A 200 9.57 5.95 8.32
N ARG A 201 10.43 5.18 7.67
CA ARG A 201 10.05 4.32 6.55
C ARG A 201 9.13 3.20 7.00
N GLU A 202 9.43 2.57 8.14
CA GLU A 202 8.54 1.58 8.74
C GLU A 202 7.16 2.13 9.09
N ASP A 203 7.09 3.34 9.66
CA ASP A 203 5.80 3.93 10.02
C ASP A 203 4.96 4.20 8.77
N LEU A 204 5.60 4.65 7.69
CA LEU A 204 4.92 4.88 6.41
C LEU A 204 4.47 3.59 5.73
N THR A 205 5.27 2.52 5.76
CA THR A 205 4.88 1.22 5.18
C THR A 205 3.90 0.45 6.09
N ALA A 206 3.91 0.70 7.39
CA ALA A 206 2.95 0.09 8.32
C ALA A 206 1.52 0.57 8.09
N ILE A 207 1.31 1.79 7.58
CA ILE A 207 -0.04 2.32 7.29
C ILE A 207 -0.77 1.45 6.24
N PRO A 208 -0.22 1.23 5.03
CA PRO A 208 -0.84 0.33 4.05
C PRO A 208 -0.89 -1.13 4.53
N ASP A 209 0.11 -1.64 5.26
CA ASP A 209 0.07 -3.01 5.85
C ASP A 209 -1.13 -3.20 6.78
N LEU A 210 -1.30 -2.28 7.74
CA LEU A 210 -2.40 -2.33 8.71
C LEU A 210 -3.76 -2.36 8.00
N ALA A 211 -3.93 -1.50 7.00
CA ALA A 211 -5.16 -1.42 6.23
C ALA A 211 -5.38 -2.67 5.35
N ALA A 212 -4.36 -3.11 4.62
CA ALA A 212 -4.40 -4.31 3.80
C ALA A 212 -4.74 -5.56 4.64
N GLY A 213 -4.06 -5.75 5.76
CA GLY A 213 -4.31 -6.84 6.68
C GLY A 213 -5.72 -6.84 7.27
N ALA A 214 -6.24 -5.67 7.64
CA ALA A 214 -7.61 -5.53 8.14
C ALA A 214 -8.66 -5.86 7.07
N PHE A 215 -8.44 -5.44 5.82
CA PHE A 215 -9.36 -5.76 4.73
C PHE A 215 -9.32 -7.21 4.31
N VAL A 216 -8.15 -7.85 4.28
CA VAL A 216 -8.06 -9.30 4.02
C VAL A 216 -8.92 -10.05 5.03
N GLU A 217 -8.79 -9.74 6.32
CA GLU A 217 -9.63 -10.37 7.35
C GLU A 217 -11.11 -10.07 7.18
N ALA A 218 -11.46 -8.81 6.85
CA ALA A 218 -12.84 -8.38 6.65
C ALA A 218 -13.52 -9.02 5.43
N PHE A 219 -12.75 -9.42 4.43
CA PHE A 219 -13.24 -10.05 3.20
C PHE A 219 -13.18 -11.58 3.24
N SER A 220 -12.46 -12.17 4.21
CA SER A 220 -12.52 -13.61 4.50
C SER A 220 -13.80 -14.04 5.24
N VAL A 221 -14.60 -13.09 5.76
CA VAL A 221 -15.89 -13.42 6.39
C VAL A 221 -16.97 -13.53 5.30
N PRO A 222 -17.66 -14.67 5.14
CA PRO A 222 -18.59 -14.92 4.03
C PRO A 222 -19.81 -13.97 3.94
N LYS A 223 -20.03 -13.09 4.94
CA LYS A 223 -21.23 -12.25 5.02
C LYS A 223 -21.06 -10.94 4.25
N ARG A 224 -21.86 -10.86 3.18
CA ARG A 224 -22.23 -9.69 2.35
C ARG A 224 -21.04 -8.88 1.82
N ARG A 225 -20.63 -9.24 0.61
CA ARG A 225 -19.54 -8.65 -0.18
C ARG A 225 -19.73 -7.15 -0.55
N GLU A 226 -20.90 -6.58 -0.29
CA GLU A 226 -21.28 -5.19 -0.61
C GLU A 226 -21.50 -4.31 0.64
N VAL A 227 -21.15 -4.78 1.83
CA VAL A 227 -21.35 -4.01 3.06
C VAL A 227 -20.36 -2.84 3.15
N PRO A 228 -20.83 -1.61 3.47
CA PRO A 228 -19.97 -0.46 3.73
C PRO A 228 -18.91 -0.73 4.81
N ILE A 229 -17.76 -0.05 4.72
CA ILE A 229 -16.62 -0.24 5.64
C ILE A 229 -17.05 -0.09 7.10
N ARG A 230 -17.86 0.93 7.40
CA ARG A 230 -18.40 1.18 8.75
C ARG A 230 -19.20 0.01 9.32
N ALA A 231 -19.99 -0.67 8.49
CA ALA A 231 -20.78 -1.80 8.93
C ALA A 231 -19.91 -3.06 9.12
N ARG A 232 -18.84 -3.24 8.33
CA ARG A 232 -17.83 -4.28 8.58
C ARG A 232 -17.10 -4.07 9.91
N ALA A 233 -16.80 -2.82 10.24
CA ALA A 233 -16.11 -2.48 11.48
C ALA A 233 -16.90 -2.86 12.76
N ALA A 234 -18.22 -3.01 12.65
CA ALA A 234 -19.10 -3.45 13.72
C ALA A 234 -19.24 -4.99 13.84
N ASP A 235 -18.73 -5.75 12.86
CA ASP A 235 -18.86 -7.21 12.85
C ASP A 235 -18.01 -7.85 13.94
N ARG A 236 -18.67 -8.51 14.90
CA ARG A 236 -18.04 -9.15 16.04
C ARG A 236 -17.26 -10.42 15.68
N SER A 237 -17.43 -10.97 14.47
CA SER A 237 -16.60 -12.10 14.02
C SER A 237 -15.17 -11.67 13.67
N LEU A 238 -14.92 -10.38 13.47
CA LEU A 238 -13.59 -9.85 13.21
C LEU A 238 -12.78 -9.69 14.51
N SER A 239 -11.47 -9.91 14.39
CA SER A 239 -10.55 -9.64 15.47
C SER A 239 -10.62 -8.17 15.91
N GLU A 240 -10.26 -7.93 17.17
CA GLU A 240 -10.24 -6.57 17.71
C GLU A 240 -9.34 -5.63 16.91
N LYS A 241 -8.18 -6.12 16.44
CA LYS A 241 -7.26 -5.34 15.60
C LYS A 241 -7.91 -4.92 14.27
N ALA A 242 -8.58 -5.84 13.58
CA ALA A 242 -9.29 -5.54 12.34
C ALA A 242 -10.37 -4.48 12.58
N ARG A 243 -11.18 -4.65 13.63
CA ARG A 243 -12.23 -3.68 13.98
C ARG A 243 -11.69 -2.29 14.34
N VAL A 244 -10.54 -2.20 15.01
CA VAL A 244 -9.90 -0.91 15.32
C VAL A 244 -9.46 -0.22 14.02
N VAL A 245 -8.77 -0.94 13.13
CA VAL A 245 -8.30 -0.38 11.85
C VAL A 245 -9.48 0.00 10.95
N LEU A 246 -10.49 -0.86 10.80
CA LEU A 246 -11.67 -0.56 9.97
C LEU A 246 -12.49 0.62 10.51
N ARG A 247 -12.58 0.76 11.85
CA ARG A 247 -13.23 1.94 12.45
C ARG A 247 -12.47 3.21 12.09
N TRP A 248 -11.15 3.19 12.24
CA TRP A 248 -10.30 4.30 11.82
C TRP A 248 -10.47 4.63 10.33
N LEU A 249 -10.46 3.62 9.45
CA LEU A 249 -10.68 3.79 8.01
C LEU A 249 -12.07 4.34 7.67
N SER A 250 -13.08 4.07 8.49
CA SER A 250 -14.44 4.63 8.34
C SER A 250 -14.59 6.05 8.91
N SER A 251 -13.58 6.53 9.64
CA SER A 251 -13.56 7.84 10.30
C SER A 251 -12.35 8.68 9.88
N THR A 252 -11.71 8.34 8.76
CA THR A 252 -10.54 9.05 8.26
C THR A 252 -10.89 10.51 8.03
N GLY A 253 -10.01 11.39 8.52
CA GLY A 253 -10.21 12.83 8.55
C GLY A 253 -10.16 13.48 7.16
N PRO A 254 -10.16 14.83 7.09
CA PRO A 254 -10.10 15.53 5.81
C PRO A 254 -8.76 15.38 5.08
N THR A 255 -7.68 15.13 5.82
CA THR A 255 -6.27 15.11 5.38
C THR A 255 -5.84 13.79 4.77
N LEU A 256 -6.01 12.67 5.49
CA LEU A 256 -5.78 11.33 4.96
C LEU A 256 -7.10 10.75 4.48
N ARG A 257 -7.26 10.55 3.18
CA ARG A 257 -8.47 9.93 2.59
C ARG A 257 -8.21 8.48 2.27
N SER A 258 -9.23 7.64 2.41
CA SER A 258 -9.14 6.22 2.07
C SER A 258 -10.09 5.84 0.93
N ILE A 259 -9.60 5.00 0.02
CA ILE A 259 -10.40 4.38 -1.05
C ILE A 259 -10.09 2.89 -1.11
N VAL A 260 -11.10 2.07 -1.34
CA VAL A 260 -10.94 0.64 -1.54
C VAL A 260 -11.55 0.25 -2.88
N ALA A 261 -10.75 -0.30 -3.77
CA ALA A 261 -11.21 -0.89 -5.02
C ALA A 261 -11.22 -2.41 -4.89
N VAL A 262 -12.36 -3.06 -5.17
CA VAL A 262 -12.51 -4.51 -5.11
C VAL A 262 -12.64 -5.07 -6.51
N LEU A 263 -11.69 -5.91 -6.90
CA LEU A 263 -11.61 -6.57 -8.20
C LEU A 263 -12.10 -8.01 -8.09
N ARG A 264 -13.12 -8.35 -8.88
CA ARG A 264 -13.74 -9.69 -8.90
C ARG A 264 -13.82 -10.26 -10.31
N PRO A 265 -13.77 -11.60 -10.46
CA PRO A 265 -13.99 -12.21 -11.76
C PRO A 265 -15.43 -11.96 -12.23
N ASN A 266 -15.58 -11.62 -13.50
CA ASN A 266 -16.85 -11.53 -14.20
C ASN A 266 -16.73 -12.19 -15.58
N GLY A 267 -16.76 -13.52 -15.61
CA GLY A 267 -16.45 -14.29 -16.82
C GLY A 267 -15.00 -14.08 -17.24
N SER A 268 -14.79 -13.56 -18.46
CA SER A 268 -13.45 -13.16 -18.96
C SER A 268 -13.06 -11.73 -18.60
N LEU A 269 -13.93 -10.98 -17.91
CA LEU A 269 -13.71 -9.60 -17.50
C LEU A 269 -13.48 -9.51 -15.98
N VAL A 270 -13.06 -8.33 -15.52
CA VAL A 270 -12.92 -8.00 -14.11
C VAL A 270 -13.96 -6.94 -13.75
N ASP A 271 -14.79 -7.21 -12.76
CA ASP A 271 -15.68 -6.22 -12.14
C ASP A 271 -14.91 -5.43 -11.07
N VAL A 272 -15.12 -4.11 -11.03
CA VAL A 272 -14.45 -3.20 -10.10
C VAL A 272 -15.50 -2.45 -9.28
N SER A 273 -15.58 -2.76 -7.99
CA SER A 273 -16.43 -2.02 -7.04
C SER A 273 -15.59 -1.07 -6.20
N ILE A 274 -16.00 0.20 -6.10
CA ILE A 274 -15.35 1.17 -5.20
C ILE A 274 -16.14 1.24 -3.89
N LEU A 275 -15.48 0.93 -2.77
CA LEU A 275 -16.02 1.15 -1.43
C LEU A 275 -15.42 2.45 -0.90
N THR A 276 -16.31 3.38 -0.57
CA THR A 276 -15.97 4.60 0.16
C THR A 276 -16.24 4.40 1.65
N PRO A 277 -15.42 5.00 2.54
CA PRO A 277 -15.64 5.04 3.99
C PRO A 277 -17.05 5.44 4.42
#